data_AF-A0A6G6J6S0-F1
#
_entry.id   AF-A0A6G6J6S0-F1
#
_cell.length_a   1.000
_cell.length_b   1.000
_cell.length_c   1.000
_cell.angle_alpha   90.00
_cell.angle_beta   90.00
_cell.angle_gamma   90.00
#
_symmetry.space_group_name_H-M   'P 1'
#
loop_
_entity.id
_entity.type
_entity.pdbx_description
1 polymer ?
#
loop_
_entity_poly.entity_id
_entity_poly.type
_entity_poly.pdbx_seq_one_letter_code
_entity_poly.pdbx_strand_id
1 'polypeptide(L)' 'MTRDLHAAGIEIVALVQSDNRIFIRAEDSDLVKSNFLSDIRGMRYRTEGKYTHNVVTIRGVDVAWLTPVKEQDQ' A
#
# COMPACT_ATOMS: atom_id res chain seq x y z
N MET A 1 3.58 12.40 4.53
CA MET A 1 3.41 11.03 4.01
C MET A 1 4.73 10.34 3.73
N THR A 2 5.52 10.73 2.72
CA THR A 2 6.81 10.07 2.42
C THR A 2 7.75 10.00 3.63
N ARG A 3 7.92 11.13 4.34
CA ARG A 3 8.68 11.19 5.59
C ARG A 3 8.11 10.31 6.69
N ASP A 4 6.78 10.25 6.83
CA ASP A 4 6.11 9.45 7.86
C ASP A 4 6.26 7.95 7.58
N LEU A 5 6.18 7.55 6.30
CA LEU A 5 6.43 6.17 5.87
C LEU A 5 7.87 5.75 6.16
N HIS A 6 8.86 6.57 5.83
CA HIS A 6 10.25 6.29 6.18
C HIS A 6 10.47 6.23 7.70
N ALA A 7 9.83 7.12 8.47
CA ALA A 7 9.91 7.09 9.94
C ALA A 7 9.27 5.82 10.54
N ALA A 8 8.29 5.24 9.87
CA ALA A 8 7.67 3.96 10.22
C ALA A 8 8.46 2.73 9.72
N GLY A 9 9.62 2.94 9.08
CA GLY A 9 10.45 1.86 8.53
C GLY A 9 9.92 1.25 7.22
N ILE A 10 8.99 1.93 6.55
CA ILE A 10 8.38 1.46 5.30
C ILE A 10 9.22 1.90 4.11
N GLU A 11 9.59 0.96 3.25
CA GLU A 11 10.35 1.24 2.05
C GLU A 11 9.44 1.74 0.93
N ILE A 12 9.77 2.91 0.37
CA ILE A 12 9.08 3.48 -0.78
C ILE A 12 9.74 2.97 -2.06
N VAL A 13 8.98 2.22 -2.86
CA VAL A 13 9.43 1.63 -4.12
C VAL A 13 9.22 2.60 -5.29
N ALA A 14 8.12 3.35 -5.30
CA ALA A 14 7.84 4.35 -6.33
C ALA A 14 6.89 5.45 -5.85
N LEU A 15 6.94 6.59 -6.52
CA LEU A 15 6.09 7.76 -6.29
C LEU A 15 5.47 8.20 -7.61
N VAL A 16 4.14 8.19 -7.67
CA VAL A 16 3.36 8.65 -8.83
C VAL A 16 2.63 9.93 -8.43
N GLN A 17 3.23 11.07 -8.77
CA GLN A 17 2.74 12.39 -8.34
C GLN A 17 1.37 12.72 -8.93
N SER A 18 1.13 12.37 -10.20
CA SER A 18 -0.13 12.67 -10.90
C SER A 18 -1.37 12.01 -10.25
N ASP A 19 -1.19 10.83 -9.67
CA ASP A 19 -2.25 10.07 -8.98
C ASP A 19 -2.21 10.24 -7.46
N ASN A 20 -1.32 11.08 -6.94
CA ASN A 20 -1.03 11.21 -5.51
C ASN A 20 -0.85 9.84 -4.82
N ARG A 21 -0.06 8.97 -5.45
CA ARG A 21 0.11 7.57 -5.05
C ARG A 21 1.57 7.21 -4.75
N ILE A 22 1.76 6.47 -3.66
CA ILE A 22 3.04 5.94 -3.20
C ILE A 22 2.96 4.41 -3.27
N PHE A 23 3.98 3.78 -3.85
CA PHE A 23 4.12 2.34 -3.86
C PHE A 23 5.14 1.90 -2.82
N ILE A 24 4.80 0.86 -2.07
CA ILE A 24 5.66 0.26 -1.04
C ILE A 24 5.86 -1.23 -1.33
N ARG A 25 6.77 -1.88 -0.61
CA ARG A 25 6.90 -3.33 -0.65
C ARG A 25 5.70 -3.99 0.04
N ALA A 26 5.29 -5.15 -0.48
CA ALA A 26 4.19 -5.92 0.12
C ALA A 26 4.52 -6.38 1.55
N GLU A 27 5.81 -6.65 1.81
CA GLU A 27 6.36 -7.05 3.10
C GLU A 27 6.13 -5.98 4.19
N ASP A 28 6.08 -4.71 3.80
CA ASP A 28 5.89 -3.58 4.72
C ASP A 28 4.40 -3.24 4.95
N SER A 29 3.48 -3.99 4.34
CA SER A 29 2.03 -3.68 4.42
C SER A 29 1.48 -3.79 5.84
N ASP A 30 2.05 -4.63 6.70
CA ASP A 30 1.66 -4.71 8.12
C ASP A 30 2.17 -3.50 8.91
N LEU A 31 3.30 -2.89 8.53
CA LEU A 31 3.77 -1.63 9.12
C LEU A 31 2.81 -0.48 8.78
N VAL A 32 2.18 -0.50 7.59
CA VAL A 32 1.13 0.48 7.25
C VAL A 32 -0.04 0.37 8.21
N LYS A 33 -0.54 -0.85 8.45
CA LYS A 33 -1.63 -1.08 9.40
C LYS A 33 -1.20 -0.66 10.81
N SER A 34 -0.05 -1.11 11.29
CA SER A 34 0.39 -0.83 12.66
C SER A 34 0.60 0.65 12.95
N ASN A 35 1.08 1.44 11.98
CA ASN A 35 1.43 2.84 12.21
C ASN A 35 0.34 3.83 11.80
N PHE A 36 -0.58 3.44 10.91
CA PHE A 36 -1.51 4.37 10.28
C PHE A 36 -2.97 3.93 10.31
N LEU A 37 -3.34 2.85 11.03
CA LEU A 37 -4.73 2.35 11.06
C LEU A 37 -5.77 3.45 11.34
N SER A 38 -5.49 4.33 12.29
CA SER A 38 -6.37 5.45 12.66
C SER A 38 -6.50 6.53 11.57
N ASP A 39 -5.54 6.60 10.65
CA ASP A 39 -5.49 7.57 9.54
C ASP A 39 -6.04 6.99 8.22
N ILE A 40 -6.31 5.69 8.16
CA ILE A 40 -6.87 5.04 6.97
C ILE A 40 -8.33 5.48 6.78
N ARG A 41 -8.62 6.07 5.62
CA ARG A 41 -9.95 6.56 5.24
C ARG A 41 -10.64 5.70 4.19
N GLY A 42 -9.93 4.75 3.60
CA GLY A 42 -10.47 3.82 2.63
C GLY A 42 -9.46 2.74 2.28
N MET A 43 -9.97 1.56 1.94
CA MET A 43 -9.19 0.43 1.46
C MET A 43 -9.85 -0.10 0.19
N ARG A 44 -9.04 -0.35 -0.83
CA ARG A 44 -9.47 -0.86 -2.14
C ARG A 44 -8.50 -1.94 -2.58
N TYR A 45 -9.01 -2.97 -3.23
CA TYR A 45 -8.18 -3.94 -3.89
C TYR A 45 -8.72 -4.24 -5.28
N ARG A 46 -7.82 -4.45 -6.24
CA ARG A 46 -8.15 -4.86 -7.60
C ARG A 46 -7.19 -5.96 -8.04
N THR A 47 -7.73 -7.10 -8.44
CA THR A 47 -6.93 -8.18 -9.00
C THR A 47 -6.81 -8.00 -10.50
N GLU A 48 -5.58 -7.98 -11.00
CA GLU A 48 -5.24 -7.89 -12.42
C GLU A 48 -4.23 -8.99 -12.77
N GLY A 49 -4.69 -9.99 -13.52
CA GLY A 49 -3.89 -11.18 -13.82
C GLY A 49 -3.46 -11.92 -12.55
N LYS A 50 -2.14 -12.02 -12.33
CA LYS A 50 -1.54 -12.77 -11.22
C LYS A 50 -1.29 -11.93 -9.95
N TYR A 51 -1.70 -10.66 -9.94
CA TYR A 51 -1.43 -9.76 -8.82
C TYR A 51 -2.71 -9.07 -8.36
N THR A 52 -2.79 -8.84 -7.05
CA THR A 52 -3.75 -7.96 -6.41
C THR A 52 -3.08 -6.65 -6.07
N HIS A 53 -3.60 -5.57 -6.63
CA HIS A 53 -3.26 -4.19 -6.29
C HIS A 53 -4.03 -3.81 -5.03
N ASN A 54 -3.34 -3.71 -3.91
CA ASN A 54 -3.89 -3.22 -2.65
C ASN A 54 -3.63 -1.73 -2.55
N VAL A 55 -4.62 -0.97 -2.13
CA VAL A 55 -4.51 0.49 -1.93
C VAL A 55 -5.22 0.86 -0.64
N VAL A 56 -4.56 1.66 0.19
CA VAL A 56 -5.18 2.37 1.30
C VAL A 56 -4.99 3.87 1.12
N THR A 57 -6.01 4.66 1.47
CA THR A 57 -5.91 6.11 1.45
C THR A 57 -5.62 6.60 2.86
N ILE A 58 -4.46 7.23 3.05
CA ILE A 58 -3.98 7.77 4.33
C ILE A 58 -3.85 9.28 4.17
N ARG A 59 -4.60 10.07 4.93
CA ARG A 59 -4.57 11.55 4.86
C ARG A 59 -4.63 12.12 3.43
N GLY A 60 -5.41 11.48 2.55
CA GLY A 60 -5.60 11.89 1.15
C GLY A 60 -4.54 11.39 0.16
N VAL A 61 -3.54 10.63 0.61
CA VAL A 61 -2.51 10.00 -0.24
C VAL A 61 -2.80 8.50 -0.36
N ASP A 62 -2.75 7.98 -1.59
CA ASP A 62 -2.89 6.54 -1.82
C ASP A 62 -1.56 5.83 -1.55
N VAL A 63 -1.56 4.85 -0.66
CA VAL A 63 -0.43 3.94 -0.41
C VAL A 63 -0.78 2.58 -0.96
N ALA A 64 0.02 2.08 -1.90
CA ALA A 64 -0.29 0.91 -2.70
C ALA A 64 0.83 -0.15 -2.66
N TRP A 65 0.44 -1.42 -2.76
CA TRP A 65 1.37 -2.54 -2.90
C TRP A 65 0.74 -3.69 -3.66
N LEU A 66 1.59 -4.50 -4.29
CA LEU A 66 1.17 -5.67 -5.06
C LEU A 66 1.38 -6.94 -4.24
N THR A 67 0.34 -7.73 -4.08
CA THR A 67 0.46 -9.10 -3.58
C THR A 67 0.22 -10.08 -4.71
N PRO A 68 0.96 -11.18 -4.84
CA PRO A 68 0.58 -12.24 -5.77
C PRO A 68 -0.81 -12.73 -5.40
N VAL A 69 -1.65 -12.98 -6.40
CA VAL A 69 -2.86 -13.77 -6.21
C VAL A 69 -2.36 -15.12 -5.73
N LYS A 70 -2.71 -15.51 -4.51
CA LYS A 70 -2.60 -16.93 -4.16
C LYS A 70 -3.53 -17.63 -5.14
N GLU A 71 -2.96 -18.27 -6.16
CA GLU A 71 -3.61 -19.42 -6.78
C GLU A 71 -3.93 -20.31 -5.57
N GLN A 72 -5.20 -20.33 -5.16
CA GLN A 72 -5.65 -21.24 -4.12
C GLN A 72 -5.28 -22.61 -4.67
N ASP A 73 -4.22 -23.18 -4.10
CA ASP A 73 -3.99 -24.61 -4.07
C ASP A 73 -5.27 -25.20 -3.50
N GLN A 74 -6.13 -25.68 -4.40
CA GLN A 74 -7.34 -26.44 -4.13
C GLN A 74 -6.94 -27.90 -4.01
#